data_AF-A0A7J3DJT7-F1
#
_entry.id   AF-A0A7J3DJT7-F1
#
_cell.length_a   1.000
_cell.length_b   1.000
_cell.length_c   1.000
_cell.angle_alpha   90.00
_cell.angle_beta   90.00
_cell.angle_gamma   90.00
#
_symmetry.space_group_name_H-M   'P 1'
#
loop_
_entity.id
_entity.type
_entity.pdbx_description
1 polymer ?
#
loop_
_entity_poly.entity_id
_entity_poly.type
_entity_poly.pdbx_seq_one_letter_code
_entity_poly.pdbx_strand_id
1 'polypeptide(L)'
;MKKNLKGQAAIEYDPRIARHLKGQAAMEYLMTYGWAILAILIVLAILITLFGMIKLPSVCNFPRQEFVCDGTPQVYADANNYVYISIKVMNNNPESVDIKKVACVQGNKVLESAAQASEKSLLSGETGTFLNIPCYDQTGGKLRMVPGDEFRGKFAIWYNLRSDPDKTVLRSTEATVVSPVAQKTG
;
A
#
# COMPACT_ATOMS: atom_id res chain seq x y z
N MET A 1 83.00 -16.64 -52.93
CA MET A 1 81.89 -15.71 -53.22
C MET A 1 81.32 -15.19 -51.90
N LYS A 2 81.27 -13.86 -51.75
CA LYS A 2 80.88 -13.12 -50.54
C LYS A 2 79.35 -13.12 -50.35
N LYS A 3 78.93 -13.21 -49.08
CA LYS A 3 77.56 -13.21 -48.53
C LYS A 3 76.81 -11.90 -48.83
N ASN A 4 75.47 -11.98 -48.92
CA ASN A 4 74.57 -10.87 -48.56
C ASN A 4 73.23 -11.41 -48.04
N LEU A 5 73.08 -11.41 -46.72
CA LEU A 5 71.82 -11.51 -45.99
C LEU A 5 71.65 -10.17 -45.27
N LYS A 6 70.75 -9.31 -45.73
CA LYS A 6 70.18 -8.22 -44.91
C LYS A 6 68.76 -7.93 -45.38
N GLY A 7 67.83 -8.11 -44.45
CA GLY A 7 66.42 -7.80 -44.62
C GLY A 7 65.63 -8.14 -43.36
N GLN A 8 66.12 -7.74 -42.19
CA GLN A 8 65.31 -7.72 -40.97
C GLN A 8 64.71 -6.32 -40.86
N ALA A 9 63.44 -6.19 -41.21
CA ALA A 9 62.65 -5.04 -40.83
C ALA A 9 62.36 -5.15 -39.33
N ALA A 10 63.02 -4.32 -38.54
CA ALA A 10 62.67 -4.11 -37.14
C ALA A 10 61.34 -3.33 -37.11
N ILE A 11 60.28 -3.98 -36.63
CA ILE A 11 59.03 -3.28 -36.32
C ILE A 11 59.23 -2.68 -34.94
N GLU A 12 59.49 -1.37 -34.91
CA GLU A 12 59.55 -0.59 -33.69
C GLU A 12 58.16 -0.56 -33.05
N TYR A 13 58.01 -1.18 -31.89
CA TYR A 13 56.75 -1.26 -31.16
C TYR A 13 56.54 0.04 -30.38
N ASP A 14 55.71 0.95 -30.89
CA ASP A 14 55.29 2.17 -30.17
C ASP A 14 54.13 1.85 -29.19
N PRO A 15 54.35 1.90 -27.87
CA PRO A 15 53.33 1.58 -26.86
C PRO A 15 52.19 2.61 -26.78
N ARG A 16 52.25 3.75 -27.49
CA ARG A 16 51.13 4.72 -27.56
C ARG A 16 50.01 4.23 -28.47
N ILE A 17 50.34 3.52 -29.55
CA ILE A 17 49.37 2.97 -30.51
C ILE A 17 48.51 1.87 -29.84
N ALA A 18 49.11 1.09 -28.94
CA ALA A 18 48.42 0.03 -28.21
C ALA A 18 47.30 0.50 -27.26
N ARG A 19 47.29 1.77 -26.82
CA ARG A 19 46.20 2.34 -25.99
C ARG A 19 45.03 2.83 -26.83
N HIS A 20 45.27 3.38 -28.02
CA HIS A 20 44.22 3.85 -28.91
C HIS A 20 43.41 2.70 -29.53
N LEU A 21 44.05 1.54 -29.78
CA LEU A 21 43.38 0.35 -30.31
C LEU A 21 42.37 -0.29 -29.34
N LYS A 22 42.60 -0.18 -28.02
CA LYS A 22 41.70 -0.74 -26.98
C LYS A 22 40.40 0.05 -26.85
N GLY A 23 40.43 1.36 -27.05
CA GLY A 23 39.24 2.21 -27.04
C GLY A 23 38.39 2.06 -28.30
N GLN A 24 39.01 1.74 -29.44
CA GLN A 24 38.31 1.61 -30.72
C GLN A 24 37.48 0.32 -30.80
N ALA A 25 37.97 -0.79 -30.22
CA ALA A 25 37.17 -2.01 -30.09
C ALA A 25 35.99 -1.81 -29.12
N ALA A 26 36.21 -1.14 -27.99
CA ALA A 26 35.14 -0.88 -27.00
C ALA A 26 33.99 -0.02 -27.56
N MET A 27 34.28 0.91 -28.48
CA MET A 27 33.26 1.75 -29.14
C MET A 27 32.34 0.94 -30.06
N GLU A 28 32.85 -0.08 -30.73
CA GLU A 28 32.06 -0.93 -31.64
C GLU A 28 31.11 -1.86 -30.86
N TYR A 29 31.58 -2.41 -29.74
CA TYR A 29 30.73 -3.16 -28.81
C TYR A 29 29.62 -2.28 -28.20
N LEU A 30 29.90 -1.03 -27.87
CA LEU A 30 28.90 -0.16 -27.24
C LEU A 30 27.77 0.24 -28.22
N MET A 31 28.05 0.39 -29.52
CA MET A 31 27.01 0.71 -30.51
C MET A 31 26.06 -0.46 -30.81
N THR A 32 26.57 -1.68 -30.91
CA THR A 32 25.76 -2.86 -31.27
C THR A 32 24.89 -3.33 -30.10
N TYR A 33 25.44 -3.35 -28.90
CA TYR A 33 24.72 -3.70 -27.68
C TYR A 33 23.98 -2.51 -27.05
N GLY A 34 24.26 -1.28 -27.49
CA GLY A 34 23.60 -0.06 -27.00
C GLY A 34 22.08 -0.08 -27.22
N TRP A 35 21.63 -0.62 -28.35
CA TRP A 35 20.21 -0.82 -28.63
C TRP A 35 19.56 -1.85 -27.70
N ALA A 36 20.28 -2.91 -27.34
CA ALA A 36 19.79 -3.93 -26.41
C ALA A 36 19.64 -3.36 -25.00
N ILE A 37 20.62 -2.59 -24.52
CA ILE A 37 20.56 -1.93 -23.21
C ILE A 37 19.42 -0.90 -23.17
N LEU A 38 19.27 -0.10 -24.24
CA LEU A 38 18.17 0.88 -24.33
C LEU A 38 16.80 0.21 -24.30
N ALA A 39 16.62 -0.90 -25.04
CA ALA A 39 15.38 -1.66 -25.00
C ALA A 39 15.07 -2.20 -23.59
N ILE A 40 16.07 -2.72 -22.87
CA ILE A 40 15.90 -3.18 -21.48
C ILE A 40 15.47 -2.04 -20.56
N LEU A 41 16.10 -0.87 -20.67
CA LEU A 41 15.75 0.30 -19.85
C LEU A 41 14.32 0.79 -20.12
N ILE A 42 13.88 0.79 -21.37
CA ILE A 42 12.49 1.13 -21.73
C ILE A 42 11.52 0.15 -21.09
N VAL A 43 11.77 -1.16 -21.19
CA VAL A 43 10.92 -2.18 -20.59
C VAL A 43 10.88 -2.03 -19.07
N LEU A 44 12.02 -1.75 -18.41
CA LEU A 44 12.05 -1.48 -16.97
C LEU A 44 11.27 -0.22 -16.59
N ALA A 45 11.36 0.86 -17.36
CA ALA A 45 10.58 2.07 -17.12
C ALA A 45 9.07 1.81 -17.26
N ILE A 46 8.67 1.05 -18.30
CA ILE A 46 7.28 0.63 -18.52
C ILE A 46 6.81 -0.29 -17.37
N LEU A 47 7.64 -1.23 -16.92
CA LEU A 47 7.30 -2.10 -15.79
C LEU A 47 7.17 -1.31 -14.48
N ILE A 48 8.08 -0.41 -14.16
CA ILE A 48 8.00 0.42 -12.94
C ILE A 48 6.74 1.29 -12.94
N THR A 49 6.38 1.87 -14.09
CA THR A 49 5.16 2.68 -14.22
C THR A 49 3.89 1.84 -14.17
N LEU A 50 3.84 0.67 -14.81
CA LEU A 50 2.68 -0.23 -14.76
C LEU A 50 2.49 -0.89 -13.40
N PHE A 51 3.55 -1.42 -12.80
CA PHE A 51 3.50 -2.13 -11.51
C PHE A 51 3.38 -1.17 -10.32
N GLY A 52 3.87 0.06 -10.41
CA GLY A 52 3.62 1.10 -9.41
C GLY A 52 2.15 1.50 -9.27
N MET A 53 1.31 1.14 -10.24
CA MET A 53 -0.13 1.41 -10.23
C MET A 53 -0.99 0.23 -9.75
N ILE A 54 -0.42 -0.90 -9.32
CA ILE A 54 -1.21 -2.00 -8.75
C ILE A 54 -1.74 -1.54 -7.39
N LYS A 55 -2.93 -0.96 -7.40
CA LYS A 55 -3.71 -0.70 -6.19
C LYS A 55 -4.10 -2.06 -5.62
N LEU A 56 -3.55 -2.41 -4.46
CA LEU A 56 -4.00 -3.60 -3.75
C LEU A 56 -5.52 -3.47 -3.50
N PRO A 57 -6.29 -4.55 -3.72
CA PRO A 57 -7.72 -4.50 -3.52
C PRO A 57 -8.00 -4.16 -2.05
N SER A 58 -8.77 -3.10 -1.84
CA SER A 58 -9.29 -2.81 -0.51
C SER A 58 -10.45 -3.76 -0.20
N VAL A 59 -10.34 -4.49 0.89
CA VAL A 59 -11.31 -5.48 1.35
C VAL A 59 -11.90 -4.99 2.65
N CYS A 60 -13.23 -5.06 2.74
CA CYS A 60 -13.97 -4.83 3.97
C CYS A 60 -15.07 -5.90 4.06
N ASN A 61 -15.04 -6.70 5.13
CA ASN A 61 -15.99 -7.79 5.28
C ASN A 61 -16.42 -7.97 6.74
N PHE A 62 -17.72 -7.88 7.00
CA PHE A 62 -18.34 -8.26 8.26
C PHE A 62 -18.77 -9.75 8.17
N PRO A 63 -18.31 -10.61 9.10
CA PRO A 63 -18.66 -12.03 9.07
C PRO A 63 -20.14 -12.26 9.39
N ARG A 64 -20.73 -11.41 10.23
CA ARG A 64 -22.16 -11.38 10.52
C ARG A 64 -22.77 -10.32 9.61
N GLN A 65 -23.63 -10.72 8.68
CA GLN A 65 -24.23 -9.86 7.64
C GLN A 65 -25.21 -8.79 8.20
N GLU A 66 -25.09 -8.45 9.48
CA GLU A 66 -25.84 -7.39 10.17
C GLU A 66 -25.42 -6.00 9.66
N PHE A 67 -24.17 -5.88 9.23
CA PHE A 67 -23.62 -4.69 8.60
C PHE A 67 -22.90 -5.06 7.32
N VAL A 68 -22.94 -4.15 6.34
CA VAL A 68 -22.28 -4.33 5.04
C VAL A 68 -21.45 -3.11 4.75
N CYS A 69 -20.25 -3.28 4.23
CA CYS A 69 -19.42 -2.16 3.81
C CYS A 69 -19.98 -1.59 2.50
N ASP A 70 -20.38 -0.31 2.49
CA ASP A 70 -20.93 0.37 1.32
C ASP A 70 -19.83 1.16 0.59
N GLY A 71 -18.99 0.43 -0.15
CA GLY A 71 -17.85 0.96 -0.89
C GLY A 71 -16.49 0.57 -0.33
N THR A 72 -15.44 1.23 -0.81
CA THR A 72 -14.05 0.91 -0.49
C THR A 72 -13.58 1.64 0.77
N PRO A 73 -13.03 0.95 1.78
CA PRO A 73 -12.49 1.60 2.97
C PRO A 73 -11.26 2.43 2.61
N GLN A 74 -11.24 3.69 3.02
CA GLN A 74 -10.13 4.60 2.80
C GLN A 74 -9.27 4.63 4.05
N VAL A 75 -8.09 4.02 3.99
CA VAL A 75 -7.10 4.11 5.06
C VAL A 75 -6.03 5.10 4.63
N TYR A 76 -5.69 6.05 5.49
CA TYR A 76 -4.71 7.06 5.17
C TYR A 76 -3.85 7.43 6.39
N ALA A 77 -2.65 7.91 6.13
CA ALA A 77 -1.74 8.45 7.12
C ALA A 77 -1.74 9.99 7.11
N ASP A 78 -1.70 10.61 8.28
CA ASP A 78 -1.49 12.05 8.42
C ASP A 78 -0.02 12.45 8.27
N ALA A 79 0.29 13.74 8.44
CA ALA A 79 1.66 14.26 8.34
C ALA A 79 2.65 13.67 9.37
N ASN A 80 2.14 13.09 10.46
CA ASN A 80 2.94 12.46 11.51
C ASN A 80 3.00 10.92 11.35
N ASN A 81 2.49 10.41 10.23
CA ASN A 81 2.31 9.00 9.90
C ASN A 81 1.29 8.27 10.78
N TYR A 82 0.40 8.98 11.49
CA TYR A 82 -0.69 8.32 12.23
C TYR A 82 -1.77 7.86 11.26
N VAL A 83 -2.23 6.63 11.44
CA VAL A 83 -3.19 5.99 10.54
C VAL A 83 -4.62 6.27 10.99
N TYR A 84 -5.46 6.64 10.02
CA TYR A 84 -6.89 6.82 10.19
C TYR A 84 -7.64 6.03 9.12
N ILE A 85 -8.87 5.63 9.44
CA ILE A 85 -9.78 5.00 8.50
C ILE A 85 -11.05 5.85 8.34
N SER A 86 -11.48 5.94 7.08
CA SER A 86 -12.80 6.44 6.69
C SER A 86 -13.54 5.33 5.95
N ILE A 87 -14.72 4.97 6.46
CA ILE A 87 -15.49 3.82 5.99
C ILE A 87 -16.98 4.16 5.96
N LYS A 88 -17.68 3.64 4.95
CA LYS A 88 -19.13 3.68 4.86
C LYS A 88 -19.68 2.30 5.20
N VAL A 89 -20.64 2.26 6.09
CA VAL A 89 -21.25 1.02 6.58
C VAL A 89 -22.76 1.15 6.47
N MET A 90 -23.38 0.22 5.77
CA MET A 90 -24.83 0.07 5.67
C MET A 90 -25.34 -0.84 6.78
N ASN A 91 -26.40 -0.40 7.44
CA ASN A 91 -27.15 -1.24 8.35
C ASN A 91 -28.01 -2.23 7.56
N ASN A 92 -27.74 -3.51 7.70
CA ASN A 92 -28.51 -4.58 7.06
C ASN A 92 -29.39 -5.35 8.07
N ASN A 93 -29.49 -4.84 9.30
CA ASN A 93 -30.48 -5.33 10.26
C ASN A 93 -31.89 -4.86 9.84
N PRO A 94 -32.94 -5.65 10.12
CA PRO A 94 -34.33 -5.26 9.84
C PRO A 94 -34.81 -4.08 10.70
N GLU A 95 -34.08 -3.74 11.75
CA GLU A 95 -34.38 -2.65 12.68
C GLU A 95 -33.31 -1.56 12.62
N SER A 96 -33.67 -0.36 13.08
CA SER A 96 -32.71 0.73 13.25
C SER A 96 -31.74 0.44 14.39
N VAL A 97 -30.47 0.82 14.19
CA VAL A 97 -29.37 0.64 15.15
C VAL A 97 -28.79 1.98 15.56
N ASP A 98 -28.51 2.11 16.86
CA ASP A 98 -27.79 3.23 17.43
C ASP A 98 -26.34 2.82 17.70
N ILE A 99 -25.43 3.27 16.85
CA ILE A 99 -24.00 3.05 16.98
C ILE A 99 -23.46 3.99 18.06
N LYS A 100 -22.84 3.40 19.09
CA LYS A 100 -22.34 4.05 20.30
C LYS A 100 -20.83 4.19 20.33
N LYS A 101 -20.11 3.23 19.77
CA LYS A 101 -18.65 3.29 19.69
C LYS A 101 -18.15 2.66 18.40
N VAL A 102 -16.98 3.12 17.95
CA VAL A 102 -16.24 2.52 16.84
C VAL A 102 -14.76 2.45 17.18
N ALA A 103 -14.06 1.42 16.68
CA ALA A 103 -12.62 1.28 16.84
C ALA A 103 -11.98 0.79 15.55
N CYS A 104 -10.74 1.20 15.30
CA CYS A 104 -9.87 0.62 14.29
C CYS A 104 -8.62 0.07 14.98
N VAL A 105 -8.28 -1.21 14.75
CA VAL A 105 -7.12 -1.85 15.37
C VAL A 105 -6.36 -2.69 14.35
N GLN A 106 -5.03 -2.67 14.40
CA GLN A 106 -4.18 -3.50 13.56
C GLN A 106 -4.16 -4.97 14.03
N GLY A 107 -4.20 -5.90 13.08
CA GLY A 107 -4.20 -7.33 13.34
C GLY A 107 -5.58 -7.89 13.71
N ASN A 108 -5.61 -8.90 14.59
CA ASN A 108 -6.80 -9.77 14.74
C ASN A 108 -7.61 -9.55 16.03
N LYS A 109 -7.14 -8.69 16.94
CA LYS A 109 -7.78 -8.48 18.24
C LYS A 109 -8.30 -7.05 18.34
N VAL A 110 -9.58 -6.90 18.65
CA VAL A 110 -10.16 -5.60 18.97
C VAL A 110 -9.83 -5.22 20.41
N LEU A 111 -9.39 -3.98 20.60
CA LEU A 111 -9.11 -3.39 21.90
C LEU A 111 -10.23 -2.42 22.23
N GLU A 112 -10.98 -2.68 23.29
CA GLU A 112 -12.04 -1.76 23.73
C GLU A 112 -11.48 -0.38 24.14
N SER A 113 -10.23 -0.31 24.59
CA SER A 113 -9.55 0.95 24.89
C SER A 113 -9.31 1.82 23.65
N ALA A 114 -9.34 1.24 22.45
CA ALA A 114 -9.25 1.96 21.17
C ALA A 114 -10.62 2.48 20.69
N ALA A 115 -11.71 2.13 21.40
CA ALA A 115 -13.05 2.53 21.03
C ALA A 115 -13.28 4.02 21.30
N GLN A 116 -13.76 4.72 20.28
CA GLN A 116 -14.19 6.10 20.35
C GLN A 116 -15.69 6.16 20.35
N ALA A 117 -16.24 7.11 21.11
CA ALA A 117 -17.66 7.40 21.07
C ALA A 117 -18.08 7.78 19.64
N SER A 118 -19.20 7.23 19.22
CA SER A 118 -19.92 7.59 18.02
C SER A 118 -21.37 7.73 18.43
N GLU A 119 -22.07 8.74 17.94
CA GLU A 119 -23.49 8.90 18.17
C GLU A 119 -24.17 8.97 16.81
N LYS A 120 -24.33 7.79 16.20
CA LYS A 120 -24.94 7.68 14.88
C LYS A 120 -26.05 6.65 14.91
N SER A 121 -27.26 7.10 14.58
CA SER A 121 -28.40 6.20 14.37
C SER A 121 -28.49 5.90 12.88
N LEU A 122 -28.67 4.63 12.53
CA LEU A 122 -28.89 4.16 11.16
C LEU A 122 -30.21 3.41 11.09
N LEU A 123 -31.11 3.83 10.20
CA LEU A 123 -32.30 3.08 9.86
C LEU A 123 -31.93 1.77 9.14
N SER A 124 -32.89 0.84 9.03
CA SER A 124 -32.72 -0.36 8.22
C SER A 124 -32.43 0.03 6.76
N GLY A 125 -31.33 -0.49 6.20
CA GLY A 125 -30.86 -0.16 4.86
C GLY A 125 -30.14 1.19 4.72
N GLU A 126 -29.97 1.95 5.80
CA GLU A 126 -29.27 3.24 5.75
C GLU A 126 -27.75 3.07 5.83
N THR A 127 -27.03 3.85 5.03
CA THR A 127 -25.56 3.93 5.06
C THR A 127 -25.06 5.04 5.97
N GLY A 128 -24.26 4.66 6.96
CA GLY A 128 -23.49 5.57 7.79
C GLY A 128 -22.04 5.71 7.36
N THR A 129 -21.59 6.94 7.10
CA THR A 129 -20.17 7.27 6.96
C THR A 129 -19.52 7.53 8.33
N PHE A 130 -18.37 6.89 8.58
CA PHE A 130 -17.45 7.14 9.68
C PHE A 130 -16.17 7.73 9.10
N LEU A 131 -15.76 8.90 9.58
CA LEU A 131 -14.62 9.64 9.04
C LEU A 131 -13.54 9.76 10.09
N ASN A 132 -12.29 9.65 9.65
CA ASN A 132 -11.11 10.00 10.45
C ASN A 132 -11.02 9.22 11.77
N ILE A 133 -11.39 7.94 11.76
CA ILE A 133 -11.27 7.09 12.95
C ILE A 133 -9.81 6.67 13.10
N PRO A 134 -9.08 7.09 14.16
CA PRO A 134 -7.70 6.68 14.34
C PRO A 134 -7.60 5.17 14.59
N CYS A 135 -6.59 4.56 14.00
CA CYS A 135 -6.27 3.16 14.16
C CYS A 135 -5.19 2.98 15.24
N TYR A 136 -5.29 1.88 15.98
CA TYR A 136 -4.38 1.56 17.08
C TYR A 136 -3.66 0.24 16.82
N ASP A 137 -2.47 0.07 17.40
CA ASP A 137 -1.75 -1.21 17.42
C ASP A 137 -2.34 -2.17 18.47
N GLN A 138 -1.80 -3.38 18.56
CA GLN A 138 -2.26 -4.40 19.52
C GLN A 138 -1.94 -4.10 20.99
N THR A 139 -1.11 -3.09 21.25
CA THR A 139 -0.77 -2.61 22.59
C THR A 139 -1.65 -1.43 23.02
N GLY A 140 -2.47 -0.88 22.11
CA GLY A 140 -3.30 0.29 22.34
C GLY A 140 -2.59 1.62 22.01
N GLY A 141 -1.38 1.58 21.45
CA GLY A 141 -0.69 2.75 20.92
C GLY A 141 -1.33 3.21 19.60
N LYS A 142 -1.22 4.50 19.28
CA LYS A 142 -1.67 5.01 17.96
C LYS A 142 -0.82 4.37 16.87
N LEU A 143 -1.47 3.77 15.89
CA LEU A 143 -0.79 3.09 14.80
C LEU A 143 -0.05 4.08 13.90
N ARG A 144 1.19 3.76 13.55
CA ARG A 144 2.00 4.53 12.61
C ARG A 144 2.39 3.67 11.41
N MET A 145 2.08 4.15 10.21
CA MET A 145 2.43 3.51 8.94
C MET A 145 2.75 4.56 7.89
N VAL A 146 3.59 4.22 6.93
CA VAL A 146 3.99 5.12 5.85
C VAL A 146 3.01 4.95 4.68
N PRO A 147 2.66 6.02 3.94
CA PRO A 147 1.90 5.89 2.70
C PRO A 147 2.54 4.86 1.76
N GLY A 148 1.72 3.94 1.24
CA GLY A 148 2.17 2.79 0.44
C GLY A 148 2.23 1.48 1.23
N ASP A 149 2.29 1.51 2.57
CA ASP A 149 2.16 0.32 3.39
C ASP A 149 0.75 -0.30 3.26
N GLU A 150 0.61 -1.57 3.59
CA GLU A 150 -0.67 -2.27 3.60
C GLU A 150 -1.22 -2.38 5.04
N PHE A 151 -2.36 -1.73 5.29
CA PHE A 151 -3.09 -1.90 6.55
C PHE A 151 -3.87 -3.20 6.54
N ARG A 152 -3.69 -4.02 7.58
CA ARG A 152 -4.49 -5.22 7.87
C ARG A 152 -4.97 -5.17 9.30
N GLY A 153 -6.29 -5.15 9.49
CA GLY A 153 -6.85 -4.98 10.81
C GLY A 153 -8.34 -5.26 10.94
N LYS A 154 -8.88 -4.86 12.08
CA LYS A 154 -10.30 -4.93 12.42
C LYS A 154 -10.90 -3.54 12.57
N PHE A 155 -12.10 -3.37 12.05
CA PHE A 155 -12.96 -2.23 12.34
C PHE A 155 -14.14 -2.72 13.17
N ALA A 156 -14.22 -2.29 14.42
CA ALA A 156 -15.24 -2.73 15.36
C ALA A 156 -16.31 -1.65 15.54
N ILE A 157 -17.55 -2.08 15.69
CA ILE A 157 -18.71 -1.24 15.95
C ILE A 157 -19.42 -1.79 17.16
N TRP A 158 -19.69 -0.91 18.14
CA TRP A 158 -20.57 -1.21 19.27
C TRP A 158 -21.88 -0.45 19.10
N TYR A 159 -23.00 -1.15 19.24
CA TYR A 159 -24.32 -0.62 18.92
C TYR A 159 -25.41 -1.26 19.77
N ASN A 160 -26.56 -0.59 19.82
CA ASN A 160 -27.81 -1.14 20.34
C ASN A 160 -28.85 -1.15 19.23
N LEU A 161 -29.72 -2.16 19.23
CA LEU A 161 -30.97 -2.08 18.47
C LEU A 161 -31.86 -1.01 19.10
N ARG A 162 -32.64 -0.29 18.30
CA ARG A 162 -33.58 0.70 18.84
C ARG A 162 -34.64 0.06 19.74
N SER A 163 -35.00 -1.19 19.47
CA SER A 163 -35.90 -2.01 20.29
C SER A 163 -35.30 -2.53 21.60
N ASP A 164 -33.97 -2.48 21.78
CA ASP A 164 -33.33 -3.05 22.98
C ASP A 164 -33.87 -2.36 24.25
N PRO A 165 -34.39 -3.12 25.23
CA PRO A 165 -34.98 -2.56 26.46
C PRO A 165 -33.93 -1.95 27.40
N ASP A 166 -32.70 -2.47 27.35
CA ASP A 166 -31.55 -1.97 28.09
C ASP A 166 -30.52 -1.42 27.11
N LYS A 167 -30.24 -0.11 27.21
CA LYS A 167 -29.26 0.58 26.36
C LYS A 167 -27.83 0.53 26.93
N THR A 168 -27.63 -0.07 28.09
CA THR A 168 -26.32 -0.17 28.74
C THR A 168 -25.49 -1.34 28.21
N VAL A 169 -26.14 -2.40 27.74
CA VAL A 169 -25.48 -3.57 27.15
C VAL A 169 -25.29 -3.36 25.66
N LEU A 170 -24.06 -3.03 25.27
CA LEU A 170 -23.71 -2.83 23.87
C LEU A 170 -23.43 -4.17 23.18
N ARG A 171 -24.03 -4.37 22.01
CA ARG A 171 -23.63 -5.44 21.08
C ARG A 171 -22.39 -4.99 20.31
N SER A 172 -21.57 -5.92 19.85
CA SER A 172 -20.38 -5.60 19.06
C SER A 172 -20.26 -6.48 17.82
N THR A 173 -19.81 -5.88 16.72
CA THR A 173 -19.45 -6.58 15.49
C THR A 173 -18.13 -6.06 14.94
N GLU A 174 -17.42 -6.86 14.15
CA GLU A 174 -16.10 -6.55 13.65
C GLU A 174 -16.00 -6.86 12.16
N ALA A 175 -15.58 -5.87 11.37
CA ALA A 175 -15.16 -6.07 9.99
C ALA A 175 -13.67 -6.36 9.92
N THR A 176 -13.28 -7.26 9.03
CA THR A 176 -11.89 -7.37 8.59
C THR A 176 -11.63 -6.35 7.50
N VAL A 177 -10.62 -5.52 7.69
CA VAL A 177 -10.24 -4.47 6.74
C VAL A 177 -8.81 -4.71 6.26
N VAL A 178 -8.65 -4.74 4.94
CA VAL A 178 -7.34 -4.72 4.28
C VAL A 178 -7.37 -3.58 3.27
N SER A 179 -6.43 -2.64 3.35
CA SER A 179 -6.40 -1.51 2.42
C SER A 179 -4.99 -0.91 2.36
N PRO A 180 -4.50 -0.45 1.20
CA PRO A 180 -3.27 0.33 1.14
C PRO A 180 -3.46 1.66 1.90
N VAL A 181 -2.43 2.06 2.64
CA VAL A 181 -2.39 3.33 3.36
C VAL A 181 -2.08 4.44 2.36
N ALA A 182 -3.06 5.32 2.11
CA ALA A 182 -2.89 6.50 1.28
C ALA A 182 -2.26 7.66 2.07
N GLN A 183 -1.70 8.64 1.37
CA GLN A 183 -1.37 9.92 2.00
C GLN A 183 -2.66 10.76 2.11
N LYS A 184 -2.87 11.43 3.25
CA LYS A 184 -3.98 12.37 3.38
C LYS A 184 -3.80 13.54 2.39
N THR A 185 -4.55 13.54 1.30
CA THR A 185 -4.71 14.72 0.45
C THR A 185 -5.61 15.71 1.19
N GLY A 186 -5.08 16.90 1.46
CA GLY A 186 -5.80 18.00 2.12
C GLY A 186 -6.97 18.52 1.31
#